data_AF-A0A4Q3U0V8-F1
#
_entry.id   AF-A0A4Q3U0V8-F1
#
_cell.length_a   1.000
_cell.length_b   1.000
_cell.length_c   1.000
_cell.angle_alpha   90.00
_cell.angle_beta   90.00
_cell.angle_gamma   90.00
#
_symmetry.space_group_name_H-M   'P 1'
#
loop_
_entity.id
_entity.type
_entity.pdbx_description
1 polymer ?
#
loop_
_entity_poly.entity_id
_entity_poly.type
_entity_poly.pdbx_seq_one_letter_code
_entity_poly.pdbx_strand_id
1 'polypeptide(L)' 'MFALLLRNQGLSKPLPDPDAALERVVAVQTQYAQSLEIALAVRSRKQLKGWETKALAEAGHLHKSWGLRRTLHAHG' A
#
# COMPACT_ATOMS: atom_id res chain seq x y z
N MET A 1 2.95 -11.41 20.28
CA MET A 1 2.22 -10.27 19.69
C MET A 1 2.91 -9.71 18.44
N PHE A 2 4.22 -9.43 18.48
CA PHE A 2 4.96 -8.83 17.35
C PHE A 2 4.92 -9.67 16.05
N ALA A 3 5.09 -10.98 16.15
CA ALA A 3 5.02 -11.88 14.98
C ALA A 3 3.65 -11.86 14.27
N LEU A 4 2.55 -11.67 15.03
CA LEU A 4 1.21 -11.57 14.45
C LEU A 4 1.03 -10.27 13.66
N LEU A 5 1.57 -9.15 14.17
CA LEU A 5 1.53 -7.86 13.48
C LEU A 5 2.33 -7.92 12.16
N LEU A 6 3.55 -8.44 12.21
CA LEU A 6 4.39 -8.60 11.01
C LEU A 6 3.71 -9.49 9.96
N ARG A 7 3.05 -10.56 10.40
CA ARG A 7 2.30 -11.45 9.50
C ARG A 7 1.08 -10.76 8.91
N ASN A 8 0.30 -10.05 9.73
CA ASN A 8 -0.94 -9.40 9.29
C ASN A 8 -0.69 -8.26 8.32
N GLN A 9 0.45 -7.57 8.42
CA GLN A 9 0.86 -6.52 7.50
C GLN A 9 1.65 -7.03 6.28
N GLY A 10 1.76 -8.35 6.09
CA GLY A 10 2.47 -8.94 4.95
C GLY A 10 4.00 -8.88 5.02
N LEU A 11 4.59 -8.44 6.14
CA LEU A 11 6.05 -8.27 6.28
C LEU A 11 6.79 -9.59 6.50
N SER A 12 6.20 -10.53 7.24
CA SER A 12 6.81 -11.86 7.45
C SER A 12 6.28 -12.92 6.47
N LYS A 13 5.14 -12.66 5.84
CA LYS A 13 4.53 -13.50 4.81
C LYS A 13 3.90 -12.60 3.74
N PRO A 14 4.60 -12.32 2.63
CA PRO A 14 4.11 -11.44 1.58
C PRO A 14 2.77 -11.89 1.01
N LEU A 15 1.91 -10.91 0.77
CA LEU A 15 0.54 -11.03 0.25
C LEU A 15 0.54 -11.23 -1.26
N PRO A 16 -0.57 -11.72 -1.85
CA PRO A 16 -0.62 -12.08 -3.27
C PRO A 16 -0.37 -10.91 -4.22
N ASP A 17 -0.83 -9.71 -3.87
CA ASP A 17 -0.79 -8.52 -4.73
C ASP A 17 -0.75 -7.21 -3.91
N PRO A 18 -0.47 -6.07 -4.57
CA PRO A 18 -0.43 -4.76 -3.93
C PRO A 18 -1.75 -4.32 -3.29
N ASP A 19 -2.89 -4.68 -3.89
CA ASP A 19 -4.22 -4.31 -3.40
C ASP A 19 -4.48 -4.94 -2.02
N ALA A 20 -4.25 -6.26 -1.91
CA ALA A 20 -4.33 -6.96 -0.64
C ALA A 20 -3.34 -6.41 0.40
N ALA A 21 -2.17 -5.92 -0.03
CA ALA A 21 -1.21 -5.29 0.86
C ALA A 21 -1.69 -3.93 1.37
N LEU A 22 -2.31 -3.11 0.52
CA LEU A 22 -2.87 -1.81 0.89
C LEU A 22 -4.04 -1.96 1.88
N GLU A 23 -4.96 -2.89 1.62
CA GLU A 23 -6.08 -3.21 2.53
C GLU A 23 -5.60 -3.56 3.95
N ARG A 24 -4.46 -4.28 4.06
CA ARG A 24 -3.91 -4.71 5.35
C ARG A 24 -3.22 -3.61 6.14
N VAL A 25 -2.76 -2.57 5.48
CA VAL A 25 -2.13 -1.41 6.15
C VAL A 25 -3.05 -0.20 6.25
N VAL A 26 -4.28 -0.30 5.71
CA VAL A 26 -5.36 0.71 5.71
C VAL A 26 -5.03 1.97 4.90
N ALA A 27 -3.86 2.55 5.12
CA ALA A 27 -3.37 3.70 4.39
C ALA A 27 -1.85 3.72 4.40
N VAL A 28 -1.25 4.19 3.31
CA VAL A 28 0.19 4.47 3.24
C VAL A 28 0.38 5.97 3.17
N GLN A 29 1.28 6.52 3.98
CA GLN A 29 1.66 7.93 3.87
C GLN A 29 2.51 8.11 2.60
N THR A 30 2.05 8.98 1.68
CA THR A 30 2.63 9.15 0.33
C THR A 30 3.07 10.58 0.04
N GLN A 31 3.59 11.28 1.05
CA GLN A 31 4.13 12.63 0.86
C GLN A 31 5.33 12.62 -0.11
N TYR A 32 6.13 11.55 -0.09
CA TYR A 32 7.14 11.27 -1.10
C TYR A 32 6.59 10.27 -2.12
N ALA A 33 6.83 10.54 -3.40
CA ALA A 33 6.25 9.77 -4.52
C ALA A 33 6.50 8.26 -4.40
N GLN A 34 7.70 7.86 -4.01
CA GLN A 34 8.11 6.45 -3.94
C GLN A 34 7.61 5.70 -2.70
N SER A 35 6.98 6.40 -1.73
CA SER A 35 6.62 5.79 -0.45
C SER A 35 5.63 4.64 -0.61
N LEU A 36 4.65 4.81 -1.52
CA LEU A 36 3.64 3.80 -1.79
C LEU A 36 4.27 2.52 -2.36
N GLU A 37 5.10 2.70 -3.38
CA GLU A 37 5.80 1.59 -4.03
C GLU A 37 6.64 0.80 -3.02
N ILE A 38 7.49 1.48 -2.24
CA ILE A 38 8.34 0.81 -1.25
C ILE A 38 7.50 0.09 -0.19
N ALA A 39 6.44 0.73 0.31
CA ALA A 39 5.58 0.14 1.33
C ALA A 39 4.89 -1.14 0.85
N LEU A 40 4.44 -1.18 -0.41
CA LEU A 40 3.77 -2.35 -0.98
C LEU A 40 4.76 -3.40 -1.48
N ALA A 41 5.97 -3.01 -1.91
CA ALA A 41 6.97 -3.92 -2.48
C ALA A 41 7.44 -4.94 -1.45
N VAL A 42 7.64 -4.49 -0.21
CA VAL A 42 8.07 -5.37 0.89
C VAL A 42 6.93 -6.23 1.45
N ARG A 43 5.69 -5.99 1.03
CA ARG A 43 4.47 -6.65 1.55
C ARG A 43 3.77 -7.55 0.54
N SER A 44 4.12 -7.48 -0.72
CA SER A 44 3.44 -8.19 -1.81
C SER A 44 4.41 -9.01 -2.66
N ARG A 45 3.91 -10.05 -3.33
CA ARG A 45 4.72 -10.95 -4.18
C ARG A 45 4.84 -10.48 -5.63
N LYS A 46 3.92 -9.62 -6.08
CA LYS A 46 3.84 -9.16 -7.47
C LYS A 46 4.65 -7.87 -7.67
N GLN A 47 5.11 -7.66 -8.90
CA GLN A 47 5.74 -6.40 -9.29
C GLN A 47 4.73 -5.24 -9.26
N LEU A 48 5.20 -4.09 -8.78
CA LEU A 48 4.44 -2.85 -8.68
C LEU A 48 4.57 -1.94 -9.91
N LYS A 49 5.44 -2.30 -10.87
CA LYS A 49 5.74 -1.45 -12.02
C LYS A 49 4.46 -1.15 -12.80
N GLY A 50 4.04 0.12 -12.79
CA GLY A 50 2.82 0.59 -13.47
C GLY A 50 1.50 0.21 -12.79
N TRP A 51 1.52 -0.49 -11.64
CA TRP A 51 0.30 -0.79 -10.88
C TRP A 51 -0.37 0.49 -10.37
N GLU A 52 0.42 1.40 -9.77
CA GLU A 52 -0.13 2.63 -9.18
C GLU A 52 -0.85 3.50 -10.21
N THR A 53 -0.27 3.66 -11.40
CA THR A 53 -0.89 4.44 -12.48
C THR A 53 -2.21 3.83 -12.91
N LYS A 54 -2.28 2.49 -13.04
CA LYS A 54 -3.52 1.79 -13.39
C LYS A 54 -4.57 1.87 -12.27
N ALA A 55 -4.14 1.69 -11.03
CA ALA A 55 -5.00 1.76 -9.85
C ALA A 55 -5.63 3.16 -9.68
N LEU A 56 -4.84 4.22 -9.93
CA LEU A 56 -5.32 5.62 -9.91
C LEU A 56 -6.20 5.96 -11.12
N ALA A 57 -5.81 5.56 -12.33
CA ALA A 57 -6.41 6.07 -13.57
C ALA A 57 -7.54 5.18 -14.14
N GLU A 58 -7.47 3.87 -13.98
CA GLU A 58 -8.32 2.91 -14.70
C GLU A 58 -9.35 2.24 -13.79
N ALA A 59 -8.96 1.91 -12.56
CA ALA A 59 -9.79 1.09 -11.68
C ALA A 59 -10.51 1.89 -10.58
N GLY A 60 -10.06 3.11 -10.28
CA GLY A 60 -10.70 4.00 -9.32
C GLY A 60 -10.73 3.49 -7.88
N HIS A 61 -9.96 2.45 -7.56
CA HIS A 61 -9.85 1.88 -6.21
C HIS A 61 -8.64 2.39 -5.44
N LEU A 62 -7.88 3.35 -5.98
CA LEU A 62 -6.78 4.00 -5.28
C LEU A 62 -7.05 5.49 -5.24
N HIS A 63 -7.08 6.07 -4.05
CA HIS A 63 -7.30 7.49 -3.85
C HIS A 63 -6.20 8.11 -3.02
N LYS A 64 -5.75 9.30 -3.39
CA LYS A 64 -4.81 10.09 -2.59
C LYS A 64 -5.49 11.32 -2.03
N SER A 65 -5.45 11.46 -0.71
CA SER A 65 -6.05 12.60 0.00
C SER A 65 -5.26 12.95 1.26
N TRP A 66 -5.45 14.18 1.74
CA TRP A 66 -4.92 14.59 3.03
C TRP A 66 -5.80 14.01 4.12
N GLY A 67 -5.23 13.12 4.94
CA GLY A 67 -5.97 12.38 5.95
C GLY A 67 -5.32 12.49 7.32
N LEU A 68 -4.93 11.33 7.86
CA LEU A 68 -4.35 11.20 9.19
C LEU A 68 -3.20 12.18 9.42
N ARG A 69 -3.26 12.90 10.54
CA ARG A 69 -2.21 13.84 10.96
C ARG A 69 -1.88 14.91 9.90
N ARG A 70 -2.84 15.25 9.03
CA ARG A 70 -2.71 16.27 7.96
C ARG A 70 -1.61 15.96 6.93
N THR A 71 -1.32 14.68 6.69
CA THR A 71 -0.35 14.26 5.67
C THR A 71 -1.05 13.54 4.52
N LEU A 72 -0.44 13.58 3.33
CA LEU A 72 -0.95 12.90 2.15
C LEU A 72 -0.86 11.39 2.33
N HIS A 73 -1.97 10.69 2.12
CA HIS A 73 -2.05 9.25 2.18
C HIS A 73 -2.68 8.68 0.91
N ALA A 74 -2.29 7.46 0.56
CA ALA A 74 -2.97 6.62 -0.40
C ALA A 74 -3.86 5.62 0.33
N HIS A 75 -5.08 5.45 -0.19
CA HIS A 75 -6.15 4.62 0.34
C HIS A 75 -6.69 3.71 -0.77
N GLY A 76 -6.98 2.46 -0.40
CA GLY A 76 -7.65 1.47 -1.24
C GLY A 76 -9.13 1.41 -0.94
#